data_AF-A0A839Q4D7-F1
#
_entry.id   AF-A0A839Q4D7-F1
#
_cell.length_a   1.000
_cell.length_b   1.000
_cell.length_c   1.000
_cell.angle_alpha   90.00
_cell.angle_beta   90.00
_cell.angle_gamma   90.00
#
_symmetry.space_group_name_H-M   'P 1'
#
loop_
_entity.id
_entity.type
_entity.pdbx_description
1 polymer ?
#
loop_
_entity_poly.entity_id
_entity_poly.type
_entity_poly.pdbx_seq_one_letter_code
_entity_poly.pdbx_strand_id
1 'polypeptide(L)' 'MDQNDTPPATPKDATEPTEEQRDMQDKLDHQDDDPNAPARSQTYRQIPDEN' A
#
# COMPACT_ATOMS: atom_id res chain seq x y z
N MET A 1 -40.20 21.35 -2.32
CA MET A 1 -39.34 20.25 -1.86
C MET A 1 -38.76 19.64 -3.12
N ASP A 2 -37.65 20.20 -3.59
CA ASP A 2 -36.94 19.72 -4.78
C ASP A 2 -36.35 18.34 -4.48
N GLN A 3 -37.02 17.30 -4.97
CA GLN A 3 -36.47 15.97 -5.02
C GLN A 3 -35.45 15.99 -6.15
N ASN A 4 -34.16 15.96 -5.81
CA ASN A 4 -33.12 15.74 -6.80
C ASN A 4 -33.36 14.33 -7.40
N ASP A 5 -34.02 14.27 -8.56
CA ASP A 5 -34.27 13.07 -9.38
C ASP A 5 -32.98 12.48 -9.99
N THR A 6 -31.81 12.87 -9.48
CA THR A 6 -30.54 12.32 -9.92
C THR A 6 -30.35 10.95 -9.27
N PRO A 7 -30.27 9.85 -10.05
CA PRO A 7 -29.97 8.55 -9.48
C PRO A 7 -28.63 8.62 -8.72
N PRO A 8 -28.49 7.90 -7.59
CA PRO A 8 -27.23 7.89 -6.86
C PRO A 8 -26.12 7.40 -7.80
N ALA A 9 -24.96 8.05 -7.71
CA ALA A 9 -23.80 7.65 -8.51
C ALA A 9 -23.47 6.17 -8.27
N THR A 10 -23.07 5.46 -9.33
CA THR A 10 -22.58 4.09 -9.20
C THR A 10 -21.48 4.05 -8.14
N PRO A 11 -21.57 3.17 -7.12
CA PRO A 11 -20.53 3.05 -6.11
C PRO A 11 -19.19 2.74 -6.76
N LYS A 12 -18.12 3.36 -6.26
CA LYS A 12 -16.75 3.03 -6.69
C LYS A 12 -16.45 1.58 -6.34
N ASP A 13 -15.78 0.87 -7.24
CA ASP A 13 -15.34 -0.50 -6.99
C ASP A 13 -14.33 -0.50 -5.82
N ALA A 14 -14.65 -1.24 -4.75
CA ALA A 14 -13.82 -1.37 -3.56
C ALA A 14 -12.75 -2.47 -3.68
N THR A 15 -12.74 -3.22 -4.79
CA THR A 15 -11.69 -4.20 -5.09
C THR A 15 -10.44 -3.55 -5.69
N GLU A 16 -10.56 -2.32 -6.18
CA GLU A 16 -9.44 -1.56 -6.73
C GLU A 16 -8.75 -0.71 -5.63
N PRO A 17 -7.41 -0.71 -5.57
CA PRO A 17 -6.68 0.19 -4.68
C PRO A 17 -6.84 1.63 -5.15
N THR A 18 -6.95 2.55 -4.18
CA THR A 18 -6.89 3.99 -4.43
C THR A 18 -5.52 4.41 -4.98
N GLU A 19 -5.42 5.60 -5.58
CA GLU A 19 -4.14 6.13 -6.07
C GLU A 19 -3.09 6.20 -4.97
N GLU A 20 -3.45 6.69 -3.79
CA GLU A 20 -2.56 6.74 -2.62
C GLU A 20 -2.09 5.35 -2.19
N GLN A 21 -2.98 4.33 -2.23
CA GLN A 21 -2.61 2.96 -1.92
C GLN A 21 -1.67 2.36 -2.96
N ARG A 22 -1.85 2.69 -4.24
CA ARG A 22 -0.93 2.26 -5.31
C ARG A 22 0.45 2.90 -5.14
N ASP A 23 0.50 4.20 -4.89
CA ASP A 23 1.76 4.92 -4.64
C ASP A 23 2.51 4.40 -3.42
N MET A 24 1.80 3.97 -2.37
CA MET A 24 2.40 3.31 -1.21
C MET A 24 2.94 1.93 -1.55
N GLN A 25 2.19 1.13 -2.32
CA GLN A 25 2.63 -0.20 -2.73
C GLN A 25 3.89 -0.14 -3.59
N ASP A 26 3.94 0.78 -4.57
CA ASP A 26 5.11 0.97 -5.43
C ASP A 26 6.38 1.30 -4.60
N LYS A 27 6.24 2.13 -3.56
CA LYS A 27 7.37 2.45 -2.66
C LYS A 27 7.85 1.24 -1.85
N LEU A 28 6.94 0.36 -1.46
CA LEU A 28 7.26 -0.86 -0.71
C LEU A 28 7.90 -1.93 -1.60
N ASP A 29 7.43 -2.07 -2.84
CA ASP A 29 7.96 -3.05 -3.79
C ASP A 29 9.41 -2.71 -4.20
N HIS A 30 9.78 -1.43 -4.19
CA HIS A 30 11.16 -0.97 -4.43
C HIS A 30 12.02 -0.84 -3.15
N GLN A 31 11.51 -1.24 -1.99
CA GLN A 31 12.24 -1.10 -0.72
C GLN A 31 13.53 -1.93 -0.70
N ASP A 32 13.56 -3.06 -1.41
CA ASP A 32 14.74 -3.94 -1.52
C ASP A 32 15.72 -3.51 -2.63
N ASP A 33 15.34 -2.53 -3.45
CA ASP A 33 16.18 -1.98 -4.52
C ASP A 33 17.18 -0.94 -4.00
N ASP A 34 17.05 -0.47 -2.75
CA ASP A 34 18.01 0.47 -2.16
C ASP A 34 19.34 -0.26 -1.83
N PRO A 35 20.43 0.02 -2.56
CA PRO A 35 21.70 -0.65 -2.31
C PRO A 35 22.30 -0.31 -0.94
N ASN A 36 21.83 0.76 -0.29
CA ASN A 36 22.23 1.23 1.03
C ASN A 36 21.21 0.86 2.13
N ALA A 37 20.21 0.02 1.84
CA ALA A 37 19.21 -0.36 2.82
C ALA A 37 19.86 -0.95 4.09
N PRO A 38 19.43 -0.53 5.29
CA PRO A 38 20.10 -0.86 6.56
C PRO A 38 20.08 -2.35 6.94
N ALA A 39 19.41 -3.21 6.17
CA ALA A 39 19.33 -4.65 6.39
C ALA A 39 19.69 -5.48 5.14
N ARG A 40 20.31 -4.88 4.10
CA ARG A 40 20.56 -5.58 2.81
C ARG A 40 21.40 -6.86 2.94
N SER A 41 22.29 -6.93 3.92
CA SER A 41 23.09 -8.12 4.24
C SER A 41 22.57 -8.89 5.46
N GLN A 42 21.53 -8.37 6.12
CA GLN A 42 20.96 -9.01 7.29
C GLN A 42 20.05 -10.16 6.89
N THR A 43 20.24 -11.31 7.54
CA THR A 43 19.40 -12.50 7.33
C THR A 43 18.62 -12.79 8.60
N TYR A 44 17.49 -13.52 8.49
CA TYR A 44 16.66 -13.87 9.65
C TYR A 44 17.44 -14.55 10.79
N ARG A 45 18.59 -15.16 10.49
CA ARG A 45 19.51 -15.81 11.45
C ARG A 45 20.32 -14.84 12.29
N GLN A 46 20.33 -13.56 11.93
CA GLN A 46 21.09 -12.50 12.59
C GLN A 46 20.19 -11.62 13.47
N ILE A 47 18.88 -11.83 13.41
CA ILE A 47 17.90 -11.20 14.30
C ILE A 47 17.73 -12.13 15.50
N PRO A 48 18.07 -11.72 16.72
CA PRO A 48 17.80 -12.51 17.91
C PRO A 48 16.30 -12.71 18.07
N ASP A 49 15.87 -13.93 18.39
CA ASP A 49 14.48 -14.18 18.77
C ASP A 49 14.16 -13.39 20.04
N GLU A 50 13.09 -12.60 19.99
CA GLU A 50 12.62 -11.83 21.14
C GLU A 50 12.06 -12.81 22.19
N ASN A 51 12.58 -12.76 23.42
CA ASN A 51 12.17 -13.60 24.57
C ASN A 51 11.29 -12.82 25.54
#